data_AF-A0A4X2KIM1-F1
#
_entry.id   AF-A0A4X2KIM1-F1
#
_cell.length_a   1.000
_cell.length_b   1.000
_cell.length_c   1.000
_cell.angle_alpha   90.00
_cell.angle_beta   90.00
_cell.angle_gamma   90.00
#
_symmetry.space_group_name_H-M   'P 1'
#
loop_
_entity.id
_entity.type
_entity.pdbx_description
1 polymer ?
#
loop_
_entity_poly.entity_id
_entity_poly.type
_entity_poly.pdbx_seq_one_letter_code
_entity_poly.pdbx_strand_id
1 'polypeptide(L)'
;NQCLNSSSCLPSILAFMAAQSSLAQLPQIPPITDPKFIEDCVKIHNELRAIVNPTAGNMKYMTWDASLAKTARAWSKKCVFKHNVHIGKRHACHPLFKTVGENLWMGILTKYVVRNATTDWFNEVKYFEMSDNTCSRVCGHYTQVVWASTYKVGCALKMCPNLGKHVVMFVCNYSPDCKPFIILNGLMAPSPTRPPHHTLRCNHSLVIPKRLVFLCCLLFLISYQITITALTSERYH
;
A
#
# COMPACT_ATOMS: atom_id res chain seq x y z
N ASN A 1 17.27 50.93 -57.62
CA ASN A 1 15.79 51.07 -57.70
C ASN A 1 15.17 49.69 -57.77
N GLN A 2 14.30 49.42 -56.79
CA GLN A 2 13.32 48.31 -56.65
C GLN A 2 13.75 47.05 -55.88
N CYS A 3 13.15 46.92 -54.70
CA CYS A 3 13.08 45.81 -53.73
C CYS A 3 12.16 44.68 -54.27
N LEU A 4 12.08 43.43 -53.76
CA LEU A 4 11.73 42.93 -52.42
C LEU A 4 11.87 41.38 -52.36
N ASN A 5 12.17 40.87 -51.16
CA ASN A 5 11.80 39.55 -50.58
C ASN A 5 12.44 38.23 -51.08
N SER A 6 13.37 37.68 -50.26
CA SER A 6 13.55 36.23 -50.13
C SER A 6 13.91 35.85 -48.68
N SER A 7 12.92 35.90 -47.79
CA SER A 7 12.99 35.33 -46.45
C SER A 7 12.59 33.85 -46.50
N SER A 8 13.50 32.96 -46.89
CA SER A 8 13.17 31.52 -46.97
C SER A 8 14.39 30.63 -46.75
N CYS A 9 14.90 30.56 -45.52
CA CYS A 9 15.88 29.53 -45.13
C CYS A 9 15.95 29.28 -43.61
N LEU A 10 14.83 29.40 -42.87
CA LEU A 10 14.83 29.21 -41.41
C LEU A 10 13.66 28.45 -40.74
N PRO A 11 12.74 27.72 -41.42
CA PRO A 11 11.70 26.99 -40.67
C PRO A 11 11.87 25.45 -40.58
N SER A 12 12.96 24.85 -41.07
CA SER A 12 12.98 23.36 -41.22
C SER A 12 13.56 22.56 -40.05
N ILE A 13 14.21 23.18 -39.06
CA ILE A 13 14.79 22.45 -37.91
C ILE A 13 13.88 22.49 -36.67
N LEU A 14 13.07 23.54 -36.49
CA LEU A 14 12.13 23.65 -35.37
C LEU A 14 10.84 22.81 -35.55
N ALA A 15 10.53 22.37 -36.77
CA ALA A 15 9.36 21.54 -37.03
C ALA A 15 9.55 20.05 -36.63
N PHE A 16 10.78 19.59 -36.40
CA PHE A 16 11.04 18.21 -35.95
C PHE A 16 10.93 18.00 -34.43
N MET A 17 10.83 19.07 -33.63
CA MET A 17 10.67 18.95 -32.17
C MET A 17 9.22 19.10 -31.67
N ALA A 18 8.25 19.38 -32.56
CA ALA A 18 6.87 19.70 -32.15
C ALA A 18 5.80 18.68 -32.60
N ALA A 19 6.19 17.44 -32.89
CA ALA A 19 5.27 16.37 -33.29
C ALA A 19 5.40 15.10 -32.43
N GLN A 20 5.75 15.23 -31.15
CA GLN A 20 5.48 14.17 -30.18
C GLN A 20 4.10 14.39 -29.58
N SER A 21 3.10 13.98 -30.35
CA SER A 21 1.75 13.70 -29.89
C SER A 21 1.83 12.93 -28.57
N SER A 22 1.30 13.52 -27.50
CA SER A 22 1.14 12.89 -26.20
C SER A 22 0.14 11.73 -26.28
N LEU A 23 0.59 10.56 -26.73
CA LEU A 23 -0.04 9.32 -26.32
C LEU A 23 0.25 9.21 -24.83
N ALA A 24 -0.79 9.27 -23.98
CA ALA A 24 -0.65 9.06 -22.55
C ALA A 24 -0.02 7.67 -22.32
N GLN A 25 1.29 7.65 -22.08
CA GLN A 25 2.02 6.42 -21.90
C GLN A 25 1.52 5.74 -20.63
N LEU A 26 1.22 4.44 -20.71
CA LEU A 26 0.78 3.67 -19.55
C LEU A 26 1.82 3.79 -18.43
N PRO A 27 1.37 3.89 -17.17
CA PRO A 27 2.26 3.87 -16.03
C PRO A 27 3.17 2.64 -16.08
N GLN A 28 4.42 2.78 -15.68
CA GLN A 28 5.30 1.64 -15.52
C GLN A 28 4.92 0.86 -14.26
N ILE A 29 5.13 -0.46 -14.27
CA ILE A 29 4.91 -1.30 -13.09
C ILE A 29 6.10 -1.13 -12.15
N PRO A 30 5.88 -0.64 -10.91
CA PRO A 30 6.97 -0.45 -9.98
C PRO A 30 7.53 -1.80 -9.50
N PRO A 31 8.86 -1.93 -9.34
CA PRO A 31 9.44 -3.10 -8.68
C PRO A 31 9.02 -3.14 -7.20
N ILE A 32 9.05 -4.34 -6.59
CA ILE A 32 8.74 -4.51 -5.16
C ILE A 32 9.73 -3.83 -4.19
N THR A 33 10.82 -3.27 -4.73
CA THR A 33 11.84 -2.51 -4.00
C THR A 33 11.69 -1.00 -4.21
N ASP A 34 10.73 -0.56 -5.03
CA ASP A 34 10.48 0.85 -5.27
C ASP A 34 10.01 1.54 -3.98
N PRO A 35 10.71 2.58 -3.50
CA PRO A 35 10.37 3.23 -2.24
C PRO A 35 8.95 3.82 -2.24
N LYS A 36 8.49 4.35 -3.38
CA LYS A 36 7.18 4.99 -3.48
C LYS A 36 6.06 3.95 -3.42
N PHE A 37 6.20 2.84 -4.13
CA PHE A 37 5.28 1.71 -4.08
C PHE A 37 5.19 1.11 -2.67
N ILE A 38 6.32 0.95 -1.98
CA ILE A 38 6.36 0.48 -0.59
C ILE A 38 5.63 1.45 0.32
N GLU A 39 5.94 2.74 0.22
CA GLU A 39 5.31 3.81 1.00
C GLU A 39 3.79 3.80 0.78
N ASP A 40 3.33 3.80 -0.47
CA ASP A 40 1.91 3.85 -0.80
C ASP A 40 1.17 2.62 -0.25
N CYS A 41 1.73 1.41 -0.40
CA CYS A 41 1.14 0.20 0.18
C CYS A 41 0.97 0.34 1.69
N VAL A 42 2.02 0.71 2.42
CA VAL A 42 1.98 0.80 3.88
C VAL A 42 1.09 1.95 4.35
N LYS A 43 1.21 3.12 3.73
CA LYS A 43 0.47 4.32 4.09
C LYS A 43 -1.03 4.10 3.94
N ILE A 44 -1.48 3.61 2.79
CA ILE A 44 -2.91 3.43 2.49
C ILE A 44 -3.53 2.39 3.42
N HIS A 45 -2.84 1.27 3.70
CA HIS A 45 -3.34 0.30 4.68
C HIS A 45 -3.51 0.92 6.06
N ASN A 46 -2.53 1.70 6.54
CA ASN A 46 -2.62 2.34 7.85
C ASN A 46 -3.66 3.48 7.89
N GLU A 47 -3.84 4.24 6.81
CA GLU A 47 -4.94 5.22 6.65
C GLU A 47 -6.29 4.53 6.90
N LEU A 48 -6.55 3.43 6.20
CA LEU A 48 -7.80 2.67 6.29
C LEU A 48 -8.00 2.00 7.66
N ARG A 49 -6.92 1.45 8.24
CA ARG A 49 -6.95 0.86 9.60
C ARG A 49 -7.21 1.90 10.69
N ALA A 50 -6.89 3.18 10.45
CA ALA A 50 -7.12 4.25 11.43
C ALA A 50 -8.59 4.68 11.49
N ILE A 51 -9.34 4.53 10.39
CA ILE A 51 -10.72 5.04 10.23
C ILE A 51 -11.80 3.96 10.39
N VAL A 52 -11.46 2.79 10.92
CA VAL A 52 -12.43 1.72 11.17
C VAL A 52 -13.49 2.16 12.18
N ASN A 53 -14.72 1.71 11.95
CA ASN A 53 -15.86 1.94 12.84
C ASN A 53 -16.54 0.60 13.18
N PRO A 54 -16.73 0.27 14.47
CA PRO A 54 -16.24 1.00 15.64
C PRO A 54 -14.70 1.04 15.73
N THR A 55 -14.19 2.03 16.48
CA THR A 55 -12.75 2.24 16.65
C THR A 55 -12.08 1.04 17.34
N ALA A 56 -10.88 0.66 16.90
CA ALA A 56 -10.17 -0.48 17.45
C ALA A 56 -9.17 -0.08 18.55
N GLY A 57 -9.18 -0.77 19.70
CA GLY A 57 -8.26 -0.50 20.81
C GLY A 57 -6.85 -1.08 20.65
N ASN A 58 -6.68 -2.05 19.75
CA ASN A 58 -5.49 -2.91 19.62
C ASN A 58 -4.95 -3.03 18.18
N MET A 59 -5.38 -2.17 17.25
CA MET A 59 -4.96 -2.23 15.85
C MET A 59 -3.46 -1.94 15.74
N LYS A 60 -2.66 -2.93 15.36
CA LYS A 60 -1.21 -2.72 15.19
C LYS A 60 -0.91 -1.89 13.97
N TYR A 61 0.09 -1.01 14.06
CA TYR A 61 0.65 -0.33 12.91
C TYR A 61 1.28 -1.33 11.94
N MET A 62 0.92 -1.24 10.66
CA MET A 62 1.40 -2.12 9.61
C MET A 62 2.70 -1.60 9.02
N THR A 63 3.66 -2.48 8.76
CA THR A 63 4.96 -2.14 8.15
C THR A 63 5.28 -3.10 7.00
N TRP A 64 6.17 -2.68 6.11
CA TRP A 64 6.59 -3.50 4.99
C TRP A 64 7.38 -4.74 5.42
N ASP A 65 7.22 -5.83 4.67
CA ASP A 65 8.05 -7.03 4.74
C ASP A 65 8.47 -7.48 3.33
N ALA A 66 9.78 -7.48 3.09
CA ALA A 66 10.35 -7.81 1.79
C ALA A 66 10.17 -9.29 1.42
N SER A 67 10.07 -10.21 2.39
CA SER A 67 9.86 -11.64 2.13
C SER A 67 8.42 -11.88 1.69
N LEU A 68 7.44 -11.22 2.33
CA LEU A 68 6.04 -11.24 1.86
C LEU A 68 5.92 -10.69 0.44
N ALA A 69 6.63 -9.60 0.12
CA ALA A 69 6.60 -9.01 -1.22
C ALA A 69 7.23 -9.94 -2.29
N LYS A 70 8.28 -10.70 -1.92
CA LYS A 70 8.86 -11.72 -2.79
C LYS A 70 7.85 -12.84 -3.09
N THR A 71 7.10 -13.30 -2.09
CA THR A 71 6.04 -14.29 -2.26
C THR A 71 4.91 -13.76 -3.15
N ALA A 72 4.42 -12.55 -2.87
CA ALA A 72 3.40 -11.88 -3.68
C ALA A 72 3.84 -11.74 -5.15
N ARG A 73 5.10 -11.35 -5.38
CA ARG A 73 5.68 -11.24 -6.74
C ARG A 73 5.79 -12.59 -7.43
N ALA A 74 6.19 -13.64 -6.71
CA ALA A 74 6.28 -14.99 -7.27
C ALA A 74 4.89 -15.50 -7.70
N TRP A 75 3.86 -15.22 -6.91
CA TRP A 75 2.49 -15.59 -7.25
C TRP A 75 1.91 -14.74 -8.38
N SER A 76 2.11 -13.41 -8.34
CA SER A 76 1.55 -12.50 -9.34
C SER A 76 2.06 -12.77 -10.76
N LYS A 77 3.30 -13.24 -10.89
CA LYS A 77 3.89 -13.67 -12.17
C LYS A 77 3.11 -14.78 -12.89
N LYS A 78 2.33 -15.59 -12.17
CA LYS A 78 1.53 -16.65 -12.76
C LYS A 78 0.34 -16.12 -13.55
N CYS A 79 -0.12 -14.90 -13.24
CA CYS A 79 -1.28 -14.29 -13.87
C CYS A 79 -2.52 -15.19 -13.87
N VAL A 80 -2.78 -15.81 -12.71
CA VAL A 80 -3.98 -16.60 -12.42
C VAL A 80 -4.67 -15.98 -11.23
N PHE A 81 -5.93 -15.56 -11.39
CA PHE A 81 -6.72 -14.94 -10.34
C PHE A 81 -7.31 -16.00 -9.38
N LYS A 82 -6.41 -16.70 -8.69
CA LYS A 82 -6.70 -17.69 -7.66
C LYS A 82 -5.69 -17.54 -6.54
N HIS A 83 -6.10 -17.87 -5.32
CA HIS A 83 -5.21 -17.79 -4.16
C HIS A 83 -4.01 -18.72 -4.27
N ASN A 84 -2.89 -18.28 -3.69
CA ASN A 84 -1.68 -19.08 -3.59
C ASN A 84 -1.93 -20.33 -2.74
N VAL A 85 -1.75 -21.50 -3.36
CA VAL A 85 -1.98 -22.82 -2.75
C VAL A 85 -1.10 -23.14 -1.53
N HIS A 86 -0.11 -22.29 -1.25
CA HIS A 86 0.77 -22.38 -0.08
C HIS A 86 0.36 -21.43 1.06
N ILE A 87 -0.58 -20.51 0.84
CA ILE A 87 -1.17 -19.65 1.88
C ILE A 87 -1.83 -20.54 2.93
N GLY A 88 -1.69 -20.16 4.21
CA GLY A 88 -2.11 -20.97 5.36
C GLY A 88 -1.27 -22.22 5.67
N LYS A 89 -0.38 -22.67 4.77
CA LYS A 89 0.55 -23.77 5.08
C LYS A 89 1.71 -23.28 5.96
N ARG A 90 2.03 -24.05 6.99
CA ARG A 90 3.01 -23.67 7.99
C ARG A 90 4.40 -23.44 7.36
N HIS A 91 4.96 -22.24 7.52
CA HIS A 91 6.29 -21.84 7.01
C HIS A 91 6.48 -21.95 5.49
N ALA A 92 5.40 -22.07 4.70
CA ALA A 92 5.50 -22.28 3.25
C ALA A 92 5.69 -20.97 2.46
N CYS A 93 5.19 -19.85 2.98
CA CYS A 93 5.16 -18.56 2.28
C CYS A 93 6.05 -17.48 2.91
N HIS A 94 6.66 -17.76 4.07
CA HIS A 94 7.54 -16.84 4.79
C HIS A 94 8.47 -17.60 5.74
N PRO A 95 9.76 -17.22 5.87
CA PRO A 95 10.72 -17.94 6.72
C PRO A 95 10.38 -17.88 8.22
N LEU A 96 9.93 -16.73 8.71
CA LEU A 96 9.66 -16.51 10.15
C LEU A 96 8.20 -16.75 10.57
N PHE A 97 7.24 -16.23 9.80
CA PHE A 97 5.82 -16.37 10.12
C PHE A 97 5.31 -17.78 9.84
N LYS A 98 4.55 -18.32 10.80
CA LYS A 98 3.92 -19.64 10.66
C LYS A 98 2.96 -19.65 9.49
N THR A 99 2.14 -18.63 9.34
CA THR A 99 1.07 -18.57 8.35
C THR A 99 1.02 -17.18 7.73
N VAL A 100 0.61 -17.12 6.47
CA VAL A 100 0.54 -15.91 5.64
C VAL A 100 -0.87 -15.82 5.10
N GLY A 101 -1.49 -14.64 5.14
CA GLY A 101 -2.75 -14.31 4.49
C GLY A 101 -2.54 -13.65 3.14
N GLU A 102 -3.57 -13.54 2.31
CA GLU A 102 -3.46 -13.00 0.95
C GLU A 102 -4.74 -12.27 0.51
N ASN A 103 -4.56 -11.09 -0.08
CA ASN A 103 -5.59 -10.42 -0.88
C ASN A 103 -5.15 -10.34 -2.34
N LEU A 104 -6.11 -10.54 -3.24
CA LEU A 104 -5.93 -10.44 -4.69
C LEU A 104 -6.85 -9.34 -5.23
N TRP A 105 -6.34 -8.57 -6.19
CA TRP A 105 -7.12 -7.59 -6.94
C TRP A 105 -6.72 -7.63 -8.41
N MET A 106 -7.69 -7.36 -9.28
CA MET A 106 -7.46 -7.25 -10.71
C MET A 106 -8.20 -6.03 -11.24
N GLY A 107 -7.57 -5.32 -12.17
CA GLY A 107 -8.19 -4.21 -12.87
C GLY A 107 -7.23 -3.59 -13.88
N ILE A 108 -7.61 -2.45 -14.43
CA ILE A 108 -6.80 -1.74 -15.43
C ILE A 108 -5.62 -1.02 -14.77
N LEU A 109 -4.45 -1.06 -15.41
CA LEU A 109 -3.27 -0.34 -14.96
C LEU A 109 -3.52 1.18 -14.98
N THR A 110 -3.41 1.79 -13.81
CA THR A 110 -3.43 3.23 -13.61
C THR A 110 -2.34 3.63 -12.61
N LYS A 111 -2.06 4.93 -12.48
CA LYS A 111 -1.13 5.43 -11.45
C LYS A 111 -1.65 5.25 -10.02
N TYR A 112 -2.93 4.92 -9.84
CA TYR A 112 -3.60 4.81 -8.54
C TYR A 112 -3.94 3.36 -8.14
N VAL A 113 -3.39 2.35 -8.83
CA VAL A 113 -3.77 0.94 -8.60
C VAL A 113 -3.66 0.53 -7.13
N VAL A 114 -2.62 0.95 -6.41
CA VAL A 114 -2.46 0.60 -4.98
C VAL A 114 -3.63 1.15 -4.14
N ARG A 115 -4.01 2.42 -4.36
CA ARG A 115 -5.13 3.05 -3.67
C ARG A 115 -6.44 2.41 -4.06
N ASN A 116 -6.71 2.26 -5.36
CA ASN A 116 -7.95 1.68 -5.85
C ASN A 116 -8.14 0.27 -5.31
N ALA A 117 -7.13 -0.59 -5.44
CA ALA A 117 -7.22 -1.98 -4.98
C ALA A 117 -7.43 -2.09 -3.46
N THR A 118 -6.68 -1.32 -2.67
CA THR A 118 -6.79 -1.39 -1.21
C THR A 118 -8.11 -0.80 -0.73
N THR A 119 -8.59 0.27 -1.36
CA THR A 119 -9.91 0.85 -1.09
C THR A 119 -11.04 -0.10 -1.50
N ASP A 120 -10.93 -0.79 -2.63
CA ASP A 120 -11.93 -1.79 -3.06
C ASP A 120 -12.03 -2.93 -2.05
N TRP A 121 -10.89 -3.45 -1.58
CA TRP A 121 -10.86 -4.44 -0.50
C TRP A 121 -11.50 -3.91 0.78
N PHE A 122 -11.21 -2.67 1.18
CA PHE A 122 -11.81 -2.07 2.37
C PHE A 122 -13.31 -1.84 2.23
N ASN A 123 -13.77 -1.47 1.05
CA ASN A 123 -15.17 -1.18 0.76
C ASN A 123 -16.09 -2.41 0.88
N GLU A 124 -15.56 -3.62 1.05
CA GLU A 124 -16.35 -4.78 1.45
C GLU A 124 -16.99 -4.61 2.84
N VAL A 125 -16.56 -3.64 3.65
CA VAL A 125 -17.21 -3.27 4.91
C VAL A 125 -18.71 -3.03 4.76
N LYS A 126 -19.18 -2.56 3.60
CA LYS A 126 -20.62 -2.38 3.31
C LYS A 126 -21.44 -3.67 3.32
N TYR A 127 -20.77 -4.83 3.28
CA TYR A 127 -21.37 -6.15 3.32
C TYR A 127 -21.11 -6.89 4.64
N PHE A 128 -20.33 -6.29 5.54
CA PHE A 128 -19.90 -6.88 6.78
C PHE A 128 -20.65 -6.23 7.95
N GLU A 129 -21.40 -7.05 8.68
CA GLU A 129 -22.06 -6.60 9.91
C GLU A 129 -21.19 -6.98 11.11
N MET A 130 -20.76 -5.97 11.85
CA MET A 130 -19.80 -6.16 12.93
C MET A 130 -20.48 -6.75 14.18
N SER A 131 -21.75 -6.42 14.41
CA SER A 131 -22.47 -6.81 15.63
C SER A 131 -22.67 -8.32 15.76
N ASP A 132 -22.89 -9.01 14.64
CA ASP A 132 -23.11 -10.45 14.56
C ASP A 132 -21.98 -11.20 13.83
N ASN A 133 -20.97 -10.46 13.36
CA ASN A 133 -19.87 -10.99 12.55
C ASN A 133 -20.36 -11.75 11.31
N THR A 134 -21.37 -11.22 10.63
CA THR A 134 -21.89 -11.79 9.39
C THR A 134 -21.36 -11.05 8.17
N CYS A 135 -21.26 -11.80 7.07
CA CYS A 135 -20.90 -11.26 5.77
C CYS A 135 -21.98 -11.66 4.76
N SER A 136 -22.63 -10.68 4.17
CA SER A 136 -23.69 -10.92 3.18
C SER A 136 -23.14 -11.30 1.79
N ARG A 137 -21.86 -11.02 1.51
CA ARG A 137 -21.19 -11.28 0.22
C ARG A 137 -19.74 -11.74 0.41
N VAL A 138 -18.78 -10.95 -0.07
CA VAL A 138 -17.34 -11.14 0.12
C VAL A 138 -16.88 -10.06 1.08
N CYS A 139 -16.25 -10.47 2.18
CA CYS A 139 -15.69 -9.58 3.21
C CYS A 139 -14.27 -10.00 3.64
N GLY A 140 -13.71 -11.03 3.00
CA GLY A 140 -12.40 -11.58 3.33
C GLY A 140 -11.28 -10.57 3.12
N HIS A 141 -11.40 -9.71 2.11
CA HIS A 141 -10.38 -8.71 1.84
C HIS A 141 -10.42 -7.59 2.87
N TYR A 142 -11.63 -7.09 3.20
CA TYR A 142 -11.80 -6.09 4.25
C TYR A 142 -11.24 -6.58 5.59
N THR A 143 -11.70 -7.74 6.05
CA THR A 143 -11.27 -8.30 7.34
C THR A 143 -9.77 -8.52 7.40
N GLN A 144 -9.11 -8.89 6.30
CA GLN A 144 -7.65 -8.99 6.24
C GLN A 144 -6.95 -7.62 6.31
N VAL A 145 -7.45 -6.59 5.61
CA VAL A 145 -6.90 -5.22 5.66
C VAL A 145 -6.96 -4.68 7.09
N VAL A 146 -8.08 -4.89 7.78
CA VAL A 146 -8.33 -4.36 9.14
C VAL A 146 -8.00 -5.36 10.25
N TRP A 147 -7.29 -6.45 9.98
CA TRP A 147 -6.97 -7.42 11.01
C TRP A 147 -6.00 -6.84 12.04
N ALA A 148 -6.46 -6.65 13.28
CA ALA A 148 -5.71 -5.92 14.32
C ALA A 148 -4.32 -6.51 14.60
N SER A 149 -4.21 -7.84 14.57
CA SER A 149 -2.96 -8.55 14.85
C SER A 149 -2.00 -8.61 13.68
N THR A 150 -2.45 -8.39 12.43
CA THR A 150 -1.59 -8.31 11.25
C THR A 150 -0.80 -7.01 11.28
N TYR A 151 0.52 -7.09 11.20
CA TYR A 151 1.39 -5.91 11.26
C TYR A 151 2.48 -5.89 10.19
N LYS A 152 2.55 -6.95 9.34
CA LYS A 152 3.42 -7.02 8.18
C LYS A 152 2.62 -7.18 6.90
N VAL A 153 3.02 -6.44 5.87
CA VAL A 153 2.47 -6.54 4.51
C VAL A 153 3.60 -6.51 3.49
N GLY A 154 3.46 -7.29 2.42
CA GLY A 154 4.31 -7.20 1.25
C GLY A 154 3.49 -7.47 -0.01
N CYS A 155 3.58 -6.56 -0.97
CA CYS A 155 2.75 -6.57 -2.17
C CYS A 155 3.56 -6.64 -3.45
N ALA A 156 2.90 -7.00 -4.55
CA ALA A 156 3.45 -6.97 -5.89
C ALA A 156 2.37 -6.66 -6.92
N LEU A 157 2.77 -5.94 -7.98
CA LEU A 157 1.93 -5.64 -9.13
C LEU A 157 2.51 -6.33 -10.38
N LYS A 158 1.64 -6.90 -11.23
CA LYS A 158 2.05 -7.56 -12.47
C LYS A 158 1.05 -7.32 -13.59
N MET A 159 1.53 -6.95 -14.77
CA MET A 159 0.74 -6.93 -16.01
C MET A 159 0.45 -8.37 -16.43
N CYS A 160 -0.82 -8.65 -16.69
CA CYS A 160 -1.31 -9.97 -17.05
C CYS A 160 -2.10 -9.91 -18.37
N PRO A 161 -1.41 -9.91 -19.53
CA PRO A 161 -2.04 -9.80 -20.84
C PRO A 161 -3.07 -10.90 -21.13
N ASN A 162 -2.88 -12.08 -20.54
CA ASN A 162 -3.81 -13.21 -20.64
C ASN A 162 -5.14 -12.99 -19.91
N LEU A 163 -5.21 -12.00 -19.02
CA LEU A 163 -6.44 -11.63 -18.29
C LEU A 163 -7.14 -10.41 -18.91
N GLY A 164 -6.51 -9.79 -19.92
CA GLY A 164 -7.07 -8.67 -20.68
C GLY A 164 -6.03 -7.61 -21.02
N LYS A 165 -6.41 -6.71 -21.94
CA LYS A 165 -5.54 -5.61 -22.37
C LYS A 165 -5.35 -4.62 -21.22
N HIS A 166 -4.08 -4.36 -20.86
CA HIS A 166 -3.69 -3.47 -19.76
C HIS A 166 -4.17 -3.90 -18.37
N VAL A 167 -4.60 -5.16 -18.23
CA VAL A 167 -5.03 -5.73 -16.95
C VAL A 167 -3.82 -6.05 -16.11
N VAL A 168 -3.88 -5.64 -14.85
CA VAL A 168 -2.87 -5.95 -13.83
C VAL A 168 -3.48 -6.78 -12.71
N MET A 169 -2.66 -7.64 -12.14
CA MET A 169 -2.94 -8.34 -10.90
C MET A 169 -2.11 -7.72 -9.78
N PHE A 170 -2.79 -7.29 -8.73
CA PHE A 170 -2.20 -6.76 -7.50
C PHE A 170 -2.39 -7.79 -6.39
N VAL A 171 -1.29 -8.23 -5.79
CA VAL A 171 -1.27 -9.26 -4.75
C VAL A 171 -0.62 -8.68 -3.52
N CYS A 172 -1.27 -8.78 -2.36
CA CYS A 172 -0.67 -8.46 -1.06
C CYS A 172 -0.69 -9.69 -0.16
N ASN A 173 0.45 -9.99 0.44
CA ASN A 173 0.56 -11.01 1.48
C ASN A 173 0.74 -10.36 2.86
N TYR A 174 0.13 -10.97 3.87
CA TYR A 174 -0.02 -10.40 5.21
C TYR A 174 0.49 -11.36 6.28
N SER A 175 1.08 -10.83 7.35
CA SER A 175 1.47 -11.65 8.50
C SER A 175 1.39 -10.93 9.86
N PRO A 176 1.09 -11.68 10.94
CA PRO A 176 0.47 -13.02 10.94
C PRO A 176 -0.86 -13.05 10.17
N ASP A 177 -1.27 -14.21 9.67
CA ASP A 177 -2.50 -14.33 8.89
C ASP A 177 -3.77 -14.01 9.70
N CYS A 178 -4.84 -13.65 9.00
CA CYS A 178 -6.17 -13.65 9.55
C CYS A 178 -6.63 -15.12 9.71
N LYS A 179 -6.78 -15.62 10.94
CA LYS A 179 -7.31 -16.96 11.18
C LYS A 179 -8.84 -16.91 11.31
N PRO A 180 -9.59 -17.74 10.55
CA PRO A 180 -11.06 -17.77 10.61
C PRO A 180 -11.63 -18.08 12.00
N PHE A 181 -10.86 -18.77 12.85
CA PHE A 181 -11.35 -19.33 14.12
C PHE A 181 -11.37 -18.34 15.30
N ILE A 182 -10.93 -17.09 15.11
CA ILE A 182 -10.91 -16.07 16.19
C ILE A 182 -11.48 -14.75 15.67
N ILE A 183 -12.69 -14.77 15.14
CA ILE A 183 -13.46 -13.51 15.06
C ILE A 183 -14.19 -13.22 16.38
N LEU A 184 -14.37 -14.22 17.25
CA LEU A 184 -15.08 -14.09 18.53
C LEU A 184 -14.36 -13.28 19.63
N ASN A 185 -13.07 -12.97 19.51
CA ASN A 185 -12.33 -12.26 20.59
C ASN A 185 -11.33 -11.20 20.10
N GLY A 186 -11.23 -10.97 18.78
CA GLY A 186 -10.09 -10.25 18.20
C GLY A 186 -10.42 -8.94 17.49
N LEU A 187 -11.65 -8.74 17.03
CA LEU A 187 -11.94 -7.58 16.17
C LEU A 187 -12.19 -6.30 16.96
N MET A 188 -13.14 -6.22 17.87
CA MET A 188 -13.42 -4.97 18.56
C MET A 188 -13.90 -5.29 19.97
N ALA A 189 -13.00 -5.36 20.94
CA ALA A 189 -13.43 -5.22 22.32
C ALA A 189 -13.92 -3.77 22.48
N PRO A 190 -15.18 -3.51 22.87
CA PRO A 190 -15.53 -2.21 23.38
C PRO A 190 -14.74 -1.97 24.67
N SER A 191 -14.06 -0.83 24.76
CA SER A 191 -13.51 -0.21 25.99
C SER A 191 -12.12 -0.68 26.52
N PRO A 192 -11.52 0.05 27.48
CA PRO A 192 -10.25 0.75 27.36
C PRO A 192 -9.11 -0.10 27.93
N THR A 193 -8.70 -1.16 27.24
CA THR A 193 -7.50 -1.87 27.66
C THR A 193 -6.27 -1.01 27.30
N ARG A 194 -5.61 -0.49 28.34
CA ARG A 194 -4.39 0.30 28.24
C ARG A 194 -3.38 -0.49 27.38
N PRO A 195 -2.79 0.11 26.33
CA PRO A 195 -1.72 -0.53 25.59
C PRO A 195 -0.61 -1.00 26.55
N PRO A 196 0.13 -2.08 26.25
CA PRO A 196 1.30 -2.46 27.04
C PRO A 196 2.20 -1.24 27.23
N HIS A 197 2.85 -1.10 28.40
CA HIS A 197 3.66 0.08 28.77
C HIS A 197 4.77 0.47 27.76
N HIS A 198 4.99 -0.33 26.71
CA HIS A 198 5.97 -0.11 25.65
C HIS A 198 5.38 0.32 24.28
N THR A 199 4.10 0.68 24.19
CA THR A 199 3.48 1.19 22.95
C THR A 199 2.85 2.57 23.14
N LEU A 200 2.76 3.35 22.05
CA LEU A 200 2.14 4.66 22.00
C LEU A 200 0.95 4.60 21.03
N ARG A 201 -0.14 5.32 21.36
CA ARG A 201 -1.33 5.43 20.51
C ARG A 201 -1.16 6.67 19.62
N CYS A 202 -1.19 6.51 18.31
CA CYS A 202 -1.15 7.62 17.36
C CYS A 202 -2.46 7.61 16.57
N ASN A 203 -3.30 8.60 16.86
CA ASN A 203 -4.71 8.64 16.45
C ASN A 203 -5.53 7.50 17.09
N HIS A 204 -6.81 7.72 17.39
CA HIS A 204 -7.58 6.90 18.34
C HIS A 204 -7.63 5.39 18.06
N SER A 205 -7.20 4.92 16.89
CA SER A 205 -7.28 3.50 16.48
C SER A 205 -5.94 2.77 16.37
N LEU A 206 -4.77 3.41 16.17
CA LEU A 206 -3.51 2.71 15.88
C LEU A 206 -2.53 2.62 17.06
N VAL A 207 -1.95 1.44 17.25
CA VAL A 207 -0.92 1.13 18.27
C VAL A 207 0.44 0.99 17.61
N ILE A 208 1.39 1.88 17.96
CA ILE A 208 2.76 1.89 17.44
C ILE A 208 3.74 1.40 18.52
N PRO A 209 4.67 0.48 18.22
CA PRO A 209 5.76 0.13 19.14
C PRO A 209 6.68 1.33 19.42
N LYS A 210 7.05 1.57 20.69
CA LYS A 210 7.91 2.72 21.07
C LYS A 210 9.20 2.83 20.24
N ARG A 211 9.84 1.71 19.87
CA ARG A 211 11.07 1.71 19.06
C ARG A 211 10.90 2.38 17.68
N LEU A 212 9.71 2.28 17.06
CA LEU A 212 9.41 2.96 15.79
C LEU A 212 9.09 4.45 16.00
N VAL A 213 8.48 4.80 17.12
CA VAL A 213 8.23 6.21 17.48
C VAL A 213 9.55 6.93 17.73
N PHE A 214 10.52 6.32 18.41
CA PHE A 214 11.83 6.93 18.59
C PHE A 214 12.50 7.26 17.25
N LEU A 215 12.43 6.40 16.24
CA LEU A 215 12.91 6.75 14.90
C LEU A 215 12.12 7.88 14.26
N CYS A 216 10.79 7.91 14.36
CA CYS A 216 9.99 9.01 13.82
C CYS A 216 10.27 10.35 14.53
N CYS A 217 10.38 10.37 15.86
CA CYS A 217 10.75 11.56 16.63
C CYS A 217 12.19 11.99 16.35
N LEU A 218 13.13 11.05 16.22
CA LEU A 218 14.51 11.37 15.87
C LEU A 218 14.59 11.94 14.45
N LEU A 219 13.87 11.36 13.48
CA LEU A 219 13.80 11.88 12.12
C LEU A 219 13.13 13.26 12.07
N PHE A 220 12.09 13.51 12.88
CA PHE A 220 11.47 14.82 13.03
C PHE A 220 12.42 15.85 13.67
N LEU A 221 13.17 15.45 14.70
CA LEU A 221 14.17 16.31 15.35
C LEU A 221 15.36 16.58 14.43
N ILE A 222 15.79 15.58 13.66
CA ILE A 222 16.85 15.72 12.65
C ILE A 222 16.36 16.62 11.52
N SER A 223 15.13 16.44 11.01
CA SER A 223 14.58 17.33 9.98
C SER A 223 14.40 18.76 10.50
N TYR A 224 13.95 18.91 11.75
CA TYR A 224 13.79 20.22 12.39
C TYR A 224 15.14 20.93 12.58
N GLN A 225 16.17 20.19 13.02
CA GLN A 225 17.52 20.73 13.15
C GLN A 225 18.15 21.07 11.80
N ILE A 226 17.92 20.25 10.77
CA ILE A 226 18.36 20.56 9.39
C ILE A 226 17.69 21.84 8.89
N THR A 227 16.37 21.99 9.11
CA THR A 227 15.64 23.21 8.74
C THR A 227 16.13 24.44 9.49
N ILE A 228 16.38 24.34 10.81
CA ILE A 228 16.95 25.45 11.58
C ILE A 228 18.35 25.81 11.06
N THR A 229 19.21 24.82 10.83
CA THR A 229 20.58 25.05 10.36
C THR A 229 20.61 25.73 8.98
N ALA A 230 19.71 25.32 8.07
CA ALA A 230 19.54 25.95 6.76
C ALA A 230 19.05 27.41 6.89
N LEU A 231 18.06 27.67 7.75
CA LEU A 231 17.54 29.03 8.02
C LEU A 231 18.53 29.95 8.74
N THR A 232 19.49 29.40 9.49
CA THR A 232 20.58 30.19 10.08
C THR A 232 21.70 30.45 9.07
N SER A 233 21.96 29.54 8.13
CA SER A 233 22.96 29.73 7.07
C SER A 233 22.56 30.80 6.06
N GLU A 234 21.27 30.94 5.74
CA GLU A 234 20.76 32.00 4.85
C GLU A 234 20.77 33.39 5.48
N ARG A 235 20.97 33.50 6.81
CA ARG A 235 21.05 34.79 7.52
C ARG A 235 22.46 35.35 7.68
N TYR A 236 23.48 34.59 7.28
CA TYR A 236 24.90 34.97 7.39
C TYR A 236 25.58 35.17 6.02
N HIS A 237 24.81 35.18 4.93
CA HIS A 237 25.25 35.55 3.58
C HIS A 237 24.50 36.77 3.06
#